data_AF-A0A376EU64-F1
#
_entry.id   AF-A0A376EU64-F1
#
_cell.length_a   1.000
_cell.length_b   1.000
_cell.length_c   1.000
_cell.angle_alpha   90.00
_cell.angle_beta   90.00
_cell.angle_gamma   90.00
#
_symmetry.space_group_name_H-M   'P 1'
#
loop_
_entity.id
_entity.type
_entity.pdbx_description
1 polymer ?
#
loop_
_entity_poly.entity_id
_entity_poly.type
_entity_poly.pdbx_seq_one_letter_code
_entity_poly.pdbx_strand_id
1 'polypeptide(L)'
;MSVPNQTPYIIYNANGLTTVFPFEFYIINASDIQVTINGTPVTSGYSVSGAGNVGGGDVIFITPPANGSVVMLERVVPTYRLTDYQDNGDLLADTVNKDFDRLWMAIQRSFIYLGLALSPAAFRWSI
;
A
#
# COMPACT_ATOMS: atom_id res chain seq x y z
N MET A 1 -18.04 1.12 -2.68
CA MET A 1 -17.62 -0.29 -2.84
C MET A 1 -16.99 -0.71 -1.53
N SER A 2 -17.14 -1.95 -1.08
CA SER A 2 -16.49 -2.43 0.16
C SER A 2 -15.06 -2.89 -0.11
N VAL A 3 -14.17 -2.74 0.88
CA VAL A 3 -12.80 -3.25 0.80
C VAL A 3 -12.80 -4.79 0.83
N PRO A 4 -12.30 -5.48 -0.21
CA PRO A 4 -12.17 -6.93 -0.19
C PRO A 4 -11.07 -7.40 0.77
N ASN A 5 -11.09 -8.69 1.12
CA ASN A 5 -9.99 -9.30 1.84
C ASN A 5 -8.82 -9.54 0.87
N GLN A 6 -7.72 -8.81 1.04
CA GLN A 6 -6.54 -8.85 0.18
C GLN A 6 -5.28 -8.86 1.02
N THR A 7 -4.18 -9.39 0.47
CA THR A 7 -2.83 -9.20 1.01
C THR A 7 -2.30 -7.85 0.52
N PRO A 8 -2.20 -6.83 1.39
CA PRO A 8 -1.88 -5.46 1.03
C PRO A 8 -0.37 -5.21 0.88
N TYR A 9 0.38 -6.22 0.42
CA TYR A 9 1.79 -6.07 0.10
C TYR A 9 2.21 -7.05 -1.00
N ILE A 10 3.23 -6.68 -1.75
CA ILE A 10 3.87 -7.54 -2.74
C ILE A 10 5.37 -7.25 -2.80
N ILE A 11 6.17 -8.27 -3.12
CA ILE A 11 7.63 -8.20 -3.14
C ILE A 11 8.14 -8.67 -4.51
N TYR A 12 9.07 -7.90 -5.07
CA TYR A 12 9.71 -8.17 -6.34
C TYR A 12 11.23 -8.20 -6.19
N ASN A 13 11.89 -9.02 -7.00
CA ASN A 13 13.32 -8.95 -7.23
C ASN A 13 13.57 -8.18 -8.53
N ALA A 14 14.23 -7.03 -8.44
CA ALA A 14 14.52 -6.20 -9.60
C ALA A 14 15.67 -6.77 -10.43
N ASN A 15 15.58 -6.61 -11.75
CA ASN A 15 16.57 -7.07 -12.73
C ASN A 15 17.45 -5.93 -13.29
N GLY A 16 17.30 -4.69 -12.82
CA GLY A 16 18.00 -3.53 -13.38
C GLY A 16 17.41 -2.95 -14.67
N LEU A 17 16.29 -3.49 -15.16
CA LEU A 17 15.68 -3.10 -16.44
C LEU A 17 14.19 -2.77 -16.33
N THR A 18 13.45 -3.53 -15.52
CA THR A 18 12.01 -3.34 -15.35
C THR A 18 11.72 -2.08 -14.54
N THR A 19 10.81 -1.25 -15.05
CA THR A 19 10.35 -0.01 -14.38
C THR A 19 8.92 -0.12 -13.85
N VAL A 20 8.11 -1.03 -14.38
CA VAL A 20 6.70 -1.20 -14.01
C VAL A 20 6.56 -2.38 -13.05
N PHE A 21 6.06 -2.11 -11.86
CA PHE A 21 5.82 -3.08 -10.81
C PHE A 21 4.34 -3.05 -10.44
N PRO A 22 3.53 -4.02 -10.89
CA PRO A 22 2.11 -4.05 -10.58
C PRO A 22 1.86 -4.32 -9.09
N PHE A 23 0.65 -4.05 -8.63
CA PHE A 23 0.15 -4.49 -7.33
C PHE A 23 -1.32 -4.87 -7.46
N GLU A 24 -1.77 -5.86 -6.70
CA GLU A 24 -3.11 -6.47 -6.85
C GLU A 24 -4.04 -6.17 -5.65
N PHE A 25 -3.77 -5.08 -4.93
CA PHE A 25 -4.56 -4.65 -3.77
C PHE A 25 -5.12 -3.24 -3.95
N TYR A 26 -6.29 -3.01 -3.39
CA TYR A 26 -7.00 -1.73 -3.48
C TYR A 26 -6.29 -0.64 -2.66
N ILE A 27 -5.98 0.52 -3.26
CA ILE A 27 -5.54 1.74 -2.56
C ILE A 27 -6.55 2.88 -2.80
N ILE A 28 -6.82 3.70 -1.78
CA ILE A 28 -7.77 4.80 -1.89
C ILE A 28 -7.13 5.97 -2.64
N ASN A 29 -5.90 6.33 -2.28
CA ASN A 29 -5.10 7.36 -2.91
C ASN A 29 -3.72 6.81 -3.29
N ALA A 30 -3.06 7.45 -4.26
CA ALA A 30 -1.68 7.14 -4.63
C ALA A 30 -0.69 7.28 -3.45
N SER A 31 -1.00 8.13 -2.46
CA SER A 31 -0.20 8.29 -1.24
C SER A 31 -0.35 7.13 -0.24
N ASP A 32 -1.35 6.27 -0.42
CA ASP A 32 -1.63 5.16 0.50
C ASP A 32 -0.79 3.92 0.15
N ILE A 33 0.28 4.06 -0.64
CA ILE A 33 1.26 3.02 -0.94
C ILE A 33 2.66 3.47 -0.50
N GLN A 34 3.33 2.59 0.24
CA GLN A 34 4.73 2.73 0.61
C GLN A 34 5.57 1.85 -0.30
N VAL A 35 6.58 2.46 -0.93
CA VAL A 35 7.57 1.77 -1.73
C VAL A 35 8.86 1.66 -0.92
N THR A 36 9.42 0.48 -0.85
CA THR A 36 10.72 0.24 -0.20
C THR A 36 11.65 -0.50 -1.16
N ILE A 37 12.93 -0.12 -1.15
CA ILE A 37 13.99 -0.81 -1.87
C ILE A 37 15.01 -1.30 -0.84
N ASN A 38 15.25 -2.60 -0.78
CA ASN A 38 16.11 -3.24 0.22
C ASN A 38 15.75 -2.83 1.66
N GLY A 39 14.45 -2.74 1.95
CA GLY A 39 13.92 -2.33 3.26
C GLY A 39 13.97 -0.84 3.56
N THR A 40 14.58 -0.02 2.69
CA THR A 40 14.61 1.44 2.86
C THR A 40 13.44 2.09 2.12
N PRO A 41 12.59 2.90 2.79
CA PRO A 41 11.51 3.63 2.15
C PRO A 41 12.04 4.62 1.12
N VAL A 42 11.36 4.67 -0.03
CA VAL A 42 11.62 5.65 -1.09
C VAL A 42 10.35 6.45 -1.31
N THR A 43 10.47 7.77 -1.43
CA THR A 43 9.33 8.70 -1.55
C THR A 43 9.27 9.44 -2.88
N SER A 44 10.23 9.19 -3.77
CA SER A 44 10.36 9.86 -5.07
C SER A 44 11.01 8.94 -6.10
N GLY A 45 10.99 9.32 -7.38
CA GLY A 45 11.58 8.49 -8.45
C GLY A 45 10.65 7.41 -8.99
N TYR A 46 9.37 7.45 -8.59
CA TYR A 46 8.30 6.63 -9.14
C TYR A 46 6.97 7.42 -9.18
N SER A 47 6.03 6.93 -9.97
CA SER A 47 4.63 7.33 -9.96
C SER A 47 3.75 6.11 -9.65
N VAL A 48 2.52 6.37 -9.21
CA VAL A 48 1.54 5.33 -8.84
C VAL A 48 0.29 5.51 -9.68
N SER A 49 -0.17 4.43 -10.32
CA SER A 49 -1.43 4.36 -11.06
C SER A 49 -2.44 3.46 -10.32
N GLY A 50 -3.70 3.45 -10.76
CA GLY A 50 -4.71 2.51 -10.24
C GLY A 50 -5.26 2.83 -8.84
N ALA A 51 -5.04 4.03 -8.31
CA ALA A 51 -5.78 4.50 -7.13
C ALA A 51 -7.29 4.50 -7.40
N GLY A 52 -8.08 3.98 -6.45
CA GLY A 52 -9.51 3.78 -6.65
C GLY A 52 -9.88 2.44 -7.31
N ASN A 53 -8.92 1.71 -7.90
CA ASN A 53 -9.17 0.43 -8.56
C ASN A 53 -9.03 -0.74 -7.57
N VAL A 54 -10.07 -1.56 -7.45
CA VAL A 54 -10.10 -2.71 -6.53
C VAL A 54 -9.09 -3.79 -6.96
N GLY A 55 -8.85 -3.91 -8.27
CA GLY A 55 -7.86 -4.84 -8.84
C GLY A 55 -6.41 -4.37 -8.70
N GLY A 56 -6.18 -3.19 -8.12
CA GLY A 56 -4.86 -2.59 -7.97
C GLY A 56 -4.40 -1.78 -9.19
N GLY A 57 -3.09 -1.66 -9.35
CA GLY A 57 -2.46 -0.72 -10.28
C GLY A 57 -0.97 -0.96 -10.41
N ASP A 58 -0.22 0.08 -10.79
CA ASP A 58 1.21 -0.02 -11.01
C ASP A 58 1.99 1.03 -10.23
N VAL A 59 3.17 0.63 -9.77
CA VAL A 59 4.26 1.54 -9.39
C VAL A 59 5.25 1.59 -10.55
N ILE A 60 5.44 2.79 -11.10
CA ILE A 60 6.25 3.02 -12.31
C ILE A 60 7.47 3.85 -11.93
N PHE A 61 8.64 3.24 -11.91
CA PHE A 61 9.90 3.93 -11.62
C PHE A 61 10.41 4.73 -12.83
N ILE A 62 10.98 5.90 -12.56
CA ILE A 62 11.67 6.73 -13.57
C ILE A 62 12.99 6.07 -13.98
N THR A 63 13.68 5.45 -13.03
CA THR A 63 14.92 4.69 -13.24
C THR A 63 14.74 3.30 -12.68
N PRO A 64 15.05 2.22 -13.44
CA PRO A 64 14.83 0.87 -12.97
C PRO A 64 15.64 0.61 -11.68
N PRO A 65 15.04 -0.01 -10.65
CA PRO A 65 15.77 -0.40 -9.45
C PRO A 65 16.94 -1.33 -9.80
N ALA A 66 18.07 -1.16 -9.13
CA ALA A 66 19.30 -1.89 -9.43
C ALA A 66 19.10 -3.41 -9.38
N ASN A 67 19.79 -4.13 -10.26
CA ASN A 67 19.71 -5.59 -10.32
C ASN A 67 20.01 -6.23 -8.96
N GLY A 68 19.17 -7.17 -8.55
CA GLY A 68 19.25 -7.84 -7.26
C GLY A 68 18.63 -7.07 -6.09
N SER A 69 18.11 -5.86 -6.31
CA SER A 69 17.40 -5.12 -5.26
C SER A 69 16.01 -5.71 -5.02
N VAL A 70 15.59 -5.75 -3.77
CA VAL A 70 14.25 -6.18 -3.35
C VAL A 70 13.35 -4.96 -3.31
N VAL A 71 12.33 -4.93 -4.18
CA VAL A 71 11.29 -3.88 -4.20
C VAL A 71 10.08 -4.42 -3.46
N MET A 72 9.67 -3.78 -2.39
CA MET A 72 8.42 -4.10 -1.69
C MET A 72 7.45 -2.94 -1.79
N LEU A 73 6.24 -3.26 -2.23
CA LEU A 73 5.10 -2.35 -2.30
C LEU A 73 4.12 -2.74 -1.20
N GLU A 74 3.73 -1.82 -0.34
CA GLU A 74 2.82 -2.07 0.78
C GLU A 74 1.74 -0.98 0.83
N ARG A 75 0.49 -1.34 1.07
CA ARG A 75 -0.55 -0.36 1.37
C ARG A 75 -0.41 0.17 2.80
N VAL A 76 -0.26 1.48 2.91
CA VAL A 76 -0.11 2.20 4.18
C VAL A 76 -1.14 3.30 4.24
N VAL A 77 -2.23 3.05 4.99
CA VAL A 77 -3.25 4.07 5.25
C VAL A 77 -2.97 4.82 6.55
N PRO A 78 -3.29 6.12 6.63
CA PRO A 78 -3.29 6.84 7.89
C PRO A 78 -4.17 6.17 8.95
N THR A 79 -3.68 6.09 10.18
CA THR A 79 -4.40 5.51 11.33
C THR A 79 -5.21 6.53 12.12
N TYR A 80 -5.43 7.71 11.53
CA TYR A 80 -6.26 8.78 12.07
C TYR A 80 -7.29 9.20 11.02
N ARG A 81 -8.39 9.80 11.48
CA ARG A 81 -9.46 10.26 10.59
C ARG A 81 -8.99 11.48 9.80
N LEU A 82 -9.21 11.45 8.48
CA LEU A 82 -8.91 12.57 7.58
C LEU A 82 -10.13 13.47 7.29
N THR A 83 -11.33 12.93 7.50
CA THR A 83 -12.58 13.63 7.23
C THR A 83 -13.14 14.23 8.53
N ASP A 84 -13.49 15.51 8.50
CA ASP A 84 -14.24 16.15 9.59
C ASP A 84 -15.71 16.35 9.17
N TYR A 85 -16.62 15.60 9.79
CA TYR A 85 -18.06 15.71 9.49
C TYR A 85 -18.61 16.97 10.14
N GLN A 86 -19.21 17.84 9.32
CA GLN A 86 -19.81 19.08 9.79
C GLN A 86 -21.21 18.81 10.34
N ASP A 87 -21.56 19.51 11.43
CA ASP A 87 -22.93 19.52 11.93
C ASP A 87 -23.86 20.20 10.92
N ASN A 88 -25.02 19.59 10.65
CA ASN A 88 -25.93 19.95 9.55
C ASN A 88 -25.30 19.96 8.14
N GLY A 89 -24.13 19.34 7.95
CA GLY A 89 -23.54 19.11 6.63
C GLY A 89 -24.06 17.84 5.95
N ASP A 90 -23.88 17.74 4.64
CA ASP A 90 -24.26 16.56 3.89
C ASP A 90 -23.41 15.34 4.27
N LEU A 91 -24.08 14.23 4.58
CA LEU A 91 -23.44 12.93 4.77
C LEU A 91 -23.33 12.20 3.43
N LEU A 92 -22.32 12.60 2.63
CA LEU A 92 -22.06 11.98 1.35
C LEU A 92 -21.61 10.53 1.53
N ALA A 93 -22.30 9.60 0.86
CA ALA A 93 -22.02 8.17 0.95
C ALA A 93 -20.57 7.83 0.58
N ASP A 94 -19.99 8.51 -0.42
CA ASP A 94 -18.60 8.30 -0.83
C ASP A 94 -17.60 8.71 0.27
N THR A 95 -17.89 9.78 0.98
CA THR A 95 -17.06 10.25 2.10
C THR A 95 -17.09 9.25 3.25
N VAL A 96 -18.28 8.80 3.62
CA VAL A 96 -18.49 7.83 4.71
C VAL A 96 -17.86 6.47 4.37
N ASN A 97 -18.07 5.99 3.14
CA ASN A 97 -17.48 4.74 2.68
C ASN A 97 -15.94 4.79 2.71
N LYS A 98 -15.32 5.87 2.23
CA LYS A 98 -13.85 6.01 2.28
C LYS A 98 -13.31 6.00 3.71
N ASP A 99 -14.04 6.59 4.67
CA ASP A 99 -13.61 6.59 6.07
C ASP A 99 -13.72 5.19 6.70
N PHE A 100 -14.81 4.45 6.42
CA PHE A 100 -14.94 3.06 6.86
C PHE A 100 -13.95 2.12 6.18
N ASP A 101 -13.70 2.30 4.89
CA ASP A 101 -12.71 1.55 4.13
C ASP A 101 -11.32 1.69 4.73
N ARG A 102 -10.92 2.92 5.13
CA ARG A 102 -9.64 3.16 5.81
C ARG A 102 -9.51 2.40 7.11
N LEU A 103 -10.57 2.37 7.93
CA LEU A 103 -10.58 1.59 9.18
C LEU A 103 -10.37 0.10 8.89
N TRP A 104 -11.06 -0.45 7.91
CA TRP A 104 -10.91 -1.85 7.53
C TRP A 104 -9.50 -2.16 7.03
N MET A 105 -8.94 -1.28 6.19
CA MET A 105 -7.56 -1.41 5.70
C MET A 105 -6.52 -1.36 6.83
N ALA A 106 -6.70 -0.46 7.80
CA ALA A 106 -5.80 -0.35 8.96
C ALA A 106 -5.86 -1.60 9.85
N ILE A 107 -7.04 -2.19 10.01
CA ILE A 107 -7.24 -3.45 10.74
C ILE A 107 -6.54 -4.61 10.01
N GLN A 108 -6.77 -4.75 8.70
CA GLN A 108 -6.11 -5.78 7.88
C GLN A 108 -4.58 -5.69 8.00
N ARG A 109 -4.04 -4.47 7.92
CA ARG A 109 -2.60 -4.22 8.09
C ARG A 109 -2.12 -4.65 9.47
N SER A 110 -2.82 -4.26 10.53
CA SER A 110 -2.46 -4.62 11.92
C SER A 110 -2.38 -6.14 12.13
N PHE A 111 -3.33 -6.90 11.58
CA PHE A 111 -3.30 -8.37 11.67
C PHE A 111 -2.09 -9.00 10.98
N ILE A 112 -1.63 -8.44 9.86
CA ILE A 112 -0.44 -8.91 9.16
C ILE A 112 0.81 -8.69 10.02
N TYR A 113 0.98 -7.49 10.56
CA TYR A 113 2.12 -7.19 11.44
C TYR A 113 2.11 -8.05 12.70
N LEU A 114 0.94 -8.30 13.29
CA LEU A 114 0.82 -9.21 14.43
C LEU A 114 1.20 -10.65 14.06
N GLY A 115 0.74 -11.13 12.90
CA GLY A 115 1.10 -12.46 12.39
C GLY A 115 2.61 -12.59 12.14
N LEU A 116 3.24 -11.57 11.57
CA LEU A 116 4.69 -11.52 11.35
C LEU A 116 5.46 -11.47 12.67
N ALA A 117 5.01 -10.68 13.66
CA ALA A 117 5.63 -10.59 14.98
C ALA A 117 5.62 -11.94 15.73
N LEU A 118 4.58 -12.75 15.51
CA LEU A 118 4.45 -14.10 16.09
C LEU A 118 5.17 -15.19 15.28
N SER A 119 5.66 -14.88 14.08
CA SER A 119 6.40 -15.81 13.20
C SER A 119 7.78 -15.27 12.80
N PRO A 120 8.70 -15.06 13.77
CA PRO A 120 10.00 -14.44 13.52
C PRO A 120 10.89 -15.22 12.52
N ALA A 121 10.59 -16.48 12.23
CA ALA A 121 11.33 -17.29 11.26
C ALA A 121 11.23 -16.80 9.79
N ALA A 122 10.28 -15.91 9.46
CA ALA A 122 10.16 -15.33 8.12
C ALA A 122 10.93 -14.00 7.94
N PHE A 123 11.45 -13.40 9.02
CA PHE A 123 12.11 -12.09 9.02
C PHE A 123 13.62 -12.23 9.18
N ARG A 124 14.26 -13.01 8.31
CA ARG A 124 15.73 -13.08 8.22
C ARG A 124 16.19 -12.13 7.11
N TRP A 125 16.30 -10.84 7.42
CA TRP A 125 17.12 -9.91 6.64
C TRP A 125 18.56 -10.39 6.76
N SER A 126 19.09 -11.02 5.71
CA SER A 126 20.55 -11.13 5.59
C SER A 126 21.05 -9.73 5.27
N ILE A 127 21.68 -9.13 6.27
CA ILE A 127 22.69 -8.08 6.11
C ILE A 127 23.89 -8.71 5.37
#